data_AF-A0A6I2MP70-F1
#
_entry.id   AF-A0A6I2MP70-F1
#
_cell.length_a   1.000
_cell.length_b   1.000
_cell.length_c   1.000
_cell.angle_alpha   90.00
_cell.angle_beta   90.00
_cell.angle_gamma   90.00
#
_symmetry.space_group_name_H-M   'P 1'
#
loop_
_entity.id
_entity.type
_entity.pdbx_description
1 polymer ?
#
loop_
_entity_poly.entity_id
_entity_poly.type
_entity_poly.pdbx_seq_one_letter_code
_entity_poly.pdbx_strand_id
1 'polypeptide(L)'
;MKKVLLSLVFVAAFTSCNSVKNMNTSNVADAATLLSSLSSNSTVQQVASLFTLLDTNKSEAIESSEAIGSVAENFNVLDKDNNSSLNLTELEGILSLLN
;
A
#
# COMPACT_ATOMS: atom_id res chain seq x y z
N MET A 1 -30.35 -57.27 3.60
CA MET A 1 -28.89 -57.19 3.88
C MET A 1 -28.37 -55.84 3.44
N LYS A 2 -27.54 -55.20 4.28
CA LYS A 2 -26.66 -54.04 4.06
C LYS A 2 -27.33 -52.68 3.77
N LYS A 3 -27.55 -51.97 4.88
CA LYS A 3 -27.55 -50.50 5.06
C LYS A 3 -26.26 -49.91 4.45
N VAL A 4 -26.31 -48.69 3.91
CA VAL A 4 -25.53 -47.51 4.37
C VAL A 4 -26.14 -46.26 3.73
N LEU A 5 -26.82 -45.47 4.55
CA LEU A 5 -27.01 -44.03 4.36
C LEU A 5 -25.64 -43.36 4.51
N LEU A 6 -25.19 -42.62 3.50
CA LEU A 6 -24.03 -41.74 3.65
C LEU A 6 -24.43 -40.31 3.31
N SER A 7 -25.16 -39.72 4.23
CA SER A 7 -25.17 -38.28 4.42
C SER A 7 -23.81 -37.88 4.98
N LEU A 8 -23.00 -37.12 4.24
CA LEU A 8 -21.97 -36.30 4.85
C LEU A 8 -21.96 -34.94 4.20
N VAL A 9 -22.74 -34.05 4.80
CA VAL A 9 -22.53 -32.61 4.74
C VAL A 9 -21.15 -32.33 5.33
N PHE A 10 -20.29 -31.65 4.58
CA PHE A 10 -19.21 -30.85 5.16
C PHE A 10 -19.30 -29.45 4.54
N VAL A 11 -20.12 -28.61 5.17
CA VAL A 11 -19.98 -27.16 5.06
C VAL A 11 -18.77 -26.79 5.92
N ALA A 12 -17.70 -26.35 5.27
CA ALA A 12 -16.68 -25.51 5.88
C ALA A 12 -16.44 -24.33 4.94
N ALA A 13 -17.39 -23.41 4.95
CA ALA A 13 -17.03 -22.01 4.79
C ALA A 13 -16.14 -21.60 5.97
N PHE A 14 -15.30 -20.59 5.73
CA PHE A 14 -14.47 -19.83 6.67
C PHE A 14 -12.98 -20.18 6.73
N THR A 15 -12.26 -19.22 6.14
CA THR A 15 -11.11 -18.51 6.72
C THR A 15 -9.79 -19.25 6.78
N SER A 16 -8.92 -18.90 5.83
CA SER A 16 -7.57 -18.43 6.18
C SER A 16 -6.93 -17.69 5.00
N CYS A 17 -7.41 -16.49 4.68
CA CYS A 17 -6.51 -15.47 4.12
C CYS A 17 -5.67 -14.94 5.28
N ASN A 18 -4.69 -15.72 5.75
CA ASN A 18 -3.73 -15.27 6.75
C ASN A 18 -2.35 -14.95 6.16
N SER A 19 -2.23 -14.79 4.83
CA SER A 19 -0.93 -14.54 4.19
C SER A 19 -0.58 -13.07 3.99
N VAL A 20 -1.33 -12.12 4.56
CA VAL A 20 -0.92 -10.70 4.63
C VAL A 20 -0.22 -10.34 5.95
N LYS A 21 0.29 -11.33 6.69
CA LYS A 21 0.84 -11.15 8.06
C LYS A 21 2.30 -10.68 8.12
N ASN A 22 2.76 -9.90 7.15
CA ASN A 22 4.06 -9.24 7.28
C ASN A 22 4.17 -7.86 6.59
N MET A 23 3.06 -7.25 6.15
CA MET A 23 3.10 -5.80 5.97
C MET A 23 3.20 -5.19 7.36
N ASN A 24 4.20 -4.34 7.59
CA ASN A 24 4.33 -3.60 8.84
C ASN A 24 3.15 -2.65 8.95
N THR A 25 2.03 -3.12 9.49
CA THR A 25 0.73 -2.42 9.48
C THR A 25 0.81 -1.06 10.18
N SER A 26 1.77 -0.90 11.10
CA SER A 26 2.08 0.37 11.73
C SER A 26 2.57 1.41 10.71
N ASN A 27 3.52 1.05 9.85
CA ASN A 27 4.02 1.94 8.80
C ASN A 27 2.93 2.34 7.81
N VAL A 28 2.05 1.41 7.44
CA VAL A 28 0.93 1.70 6.52
C VAL A 28 -0.07 2.67 7.16
N ALA A 29 -0.40 2.50 8.44
CA ALA A 29 -1.30 3.39 9.16
C ALA A 29 -0.69 4.80 9.35
N ASP A 30 0.60 4.86 9.69
CA ASP A 30 1.33 6.11 9.84
C ASP A 30 1.46 6.83 8.50
N ALA A 31 1.79 6.10 7.42
CA ALA A 31 1.84 6.64 6.06
C ALA A 31 0.48 7.17 5.61
N ALA A 32 -0.61 6.44 5.86
CA ALA A 32 -1.95 6.87 5.49
C ALA A 32 -2.39 8.12 6.28
N THR A 33 -2.05 8.19 7.56
CA THR A 33 -2.31 9.35 8.42
C THR A 33 -1.53 10.57 7.91
N LEU A 34 -0.25 10.40 7.63
CA LEU A 34 0.59 11.46 7.10
C LEU A 34 0.11 11.92 5.72
N LEU A 35 -0.19 10.99 4.81
CA LEU A 35 -0.72 11.27 3.47
C LEU A 35 -2.03 12.07 3.54
N SER A 36 -2.92 11.72 4.48
CA SER A 36 -4.18 12.46 4.69
C SER A 36 -3.97 13.86 5.26
N SER A 37 -2.83 14.13 5.89
CA SER A 37 -2.46 15.44 6.42
C SER A 37 -1.67 16.30 5.43
N LEU A 38 -1.20 15.73 4.32
CA LEU A 38 -0.51 16.47 3.28
C LEU A 38 -1.48 17.41 2.55
N SER A 39 -0.94 18.49 2.01
CA SER A 39 -1.64 19.45 1.16
C SER A 39 -0.68 19.99 0.10
N SER A 40 -1.18 20.75 -0.88
CA SER A 40 -0.33 21.45 -1.87
C SER A 40 0.80 22.31 -1.26
N ASN A 41 0.71 22.71 0.02
CA ASN A 41 1.71 23.52 0.72
C ASN A 41 2.63 22.72 1.68
N SER A 42 2.52 21.39 1.67
CA SER A 42 3.37 20.55 2.50
C SER A 42 4.84 20.67 2.15
N THR A 43 5.71 20.43 3.12
CA THR A 43 7.15 20.55 2.92
C THR A 43 7.75 19.28 2.35
N VAL A 44 8.91 19.42 1.71
CA VAL A 44 9.74 18.29 1.24
C VAL A 44 10.03 17.30 2.38
N GLN A 45 10.22 17.78 3.62
CA GLN A 45 10.45 16.93 4.77
C GLN A 45 9.24 16.05 5.11
N GLN A 46 8.01 16.55 4.93
CA GLN A 46 6.81 15.74 5.12
C GLN A 46 6.68 14.68 4.03
N VAL A 47 7.01 15.01 2.78
CA VAL A 47 7.07 14.03 1.68
C VAL A 47 8.17 12.99 1.91
N ALA A 48 9.36 13.40 2.36
CA ALA A 48 10.44 12.47 2.69
C ALA A 48 10.08 11.54 3.86
N SER A 49 9.30 12.04 4.83
CA SER A 49 8.76 11.23 5.91
C SER A 49 7.76 10.20 5.38
N LEU A 50 6.88 10.60 4.46
CA LEU A 50 5.97 9.68 3.76
C LEU A 50 6.76 8.64 2.97
N PHE A 51 7.77 9.06 2.21
CA PHE A 51 8.66 8.18 1.45
C PHE A 51 9.26 7.10 2.36
N THR A 52 9.83 7.49 3.49
CA THR A 52 10.44 6.55 4.45
C THR A 52 9.43 5.56 5.04
N LEU A 53 8.17 5.98 5.19
CA LEU A 53 7.10 5.12 5.70
C LEU A 53 6.62 4.12 4.63
N LEU A 54 6.63 4.52 3.36
CA LEU A 54 6.23 3.69 2.23
C LEU A 54 7.34 2.74 1.76
N ASP A 55 8.61 3.15 1.80
CA ASP A 55 9.78 2.33 1.41
C ASP A 55 10.05 1.24 2.48
N THR A 56 9.18 0.24 2.50
CA THR A 56 9.19 -0.82 3.51
C THR A 56 10.32 -1.81 3.30
N ASN A 57 10.70 -2.04 2.03
CA ASN A 57 11.80 -2.93 1.66
C ASN A 57 13.17 -2.22 1.69
N LYS A 58 13.20 -0.90 1.91
CA LYS A 58 14.41 -0.05 1.98
C LYS A 58 15.22 -0.10 0.69
N SER A 59 14.53 -0.09 -0.44
CA SER A 59 15.12 -0.10 -1.77
C SER A 59 15.52 1.29 -2.26
N GLU A 60 15.27 2.34 -1.47
CA GLU A 60 15.45 3.75 -1.86
C GLU A 60 14.50 4.18 -2.99
N ALA A 61 13.42 3.42 -3.21
CA ALA A 61 12.35 3.73 -4.14
C ALA A 61 11.03 3.14 -3.63
N ILE A 62 9.89 3.77 -3.97
CA ILE A 62 8.57 3.24 -3.66
C ILE A 62 8.11 2.36 -4.81
N GLU A 63 8.03 1.06 -4.58
CA GLU A 63 7.47 0.14 -5.58
C GLU A 63 5.93 0.27 -5.63
N SER A 64 5.32 -0.12 -6.75
CA SER A 64 3.85 -0.09 -6.89
C SER A 64 3.10 -0.89 -5.83
N SER A 65 3.73 -1.94 -5.26
CA SER A 65 3.19 -2.73 -4.15
C SER A 65 3.27 -2.05 -2.78
N GLU A 66 4.08 -1.01 -2.66
CA GLU A 66 4.31 -0.24 -1.44
C GLU A 66 3.51 1.06 -1.41
N ALA A 67 3.17 1.59 -2.59
CA ALA A 67 2.31 2.75 -2.71
C ALA A 67 0.93 2.50 -2.09
N ILE A 68 0.39 3.52 -1.42
CA ILE A 68 -0.94 3.47 -0.81
C ILE A 68 -1.75 4.72 -1.13
N GLY A 69 -3.08 4.64 -0.98
CA GLY A 69 -3.98 5.78 -1.12
C GLY A 69 -3.77 6.55 -2.43
N SER A 70 -3.76 7.89 -2.34
CA SER A 70 -3.57 8.77 -3.48
C SER A 70 -2.19 8.63 -4.17
N VAL A 71 -1.17 8.07 -3.52
CA VAL A 71 0.11 7.73 -4.17
C VAL A 71 -0.07 6.54 -5.11
N ALA A 72 -0.79 5.50 -4.68
CA ALA A 72 -1.07 4.33 -5.53
C ALA A 72 -2.02 4.69 -6.69
N GLU A 73 -3.06 5.47 -6.40
CA GLU A 73 -4.05 5.91 -7.40
C GLU A 73 -3.41 6.74 -8.53
N ASN A 74 -2.35 7.49 -8.20
CA ASN A 74 -1.64 8.34 -9.14
C ASN A 74 -0.24 7.83 -9.47
N PHE A 75 0.08 6.58 -9.17
CA PHE A 75 1.43 6.04 -9.32
C PHE A 75 2.01 6.29 -10.71
N ASN A 76 1.26 5.94 -11.77
CA ASN A 76 1.68 6.15 -13.16
C ASN A 76 1.80 7.63 -13.55
N VAL A 77 1.12 8.52 -12.83
CA VAL A 77 1.24 9.97 -13.05
C VAL A 77 2.51 10.50 -12.39
N LEU A 78 2.89 9.93 -11.25
CA LEU A 78 4.06 10.30 -10.47
C LEU A 78 5.35 9.68 -11.05
N ASP A 79 5.31 8.44 -11.53
CA ASP A 79 6.40 7.72 -12.21
C ASP A 79 6.67 8.38 -13.57
N LYS A 80 7.60 9.35 -13.60
CA LYS A 80 7.86 10.17 -14.80
C LYS A 80 8.82 9.48 -15.74
N ASP A 81 9.75 8.70 -15.20
CA ASP A 81 10.73 7.98 -16.00
C ASP A 81 10.24 6.58 -16.44
N ASN A 82 9.07 6.14 -15.94
CA ASN A 82 8.41 4.86 -16.21
C ASN A 82 9.25 3.65 -15.77
N ASN A 83 10.04 3.79 -14.70
CA ASN A 83 10.89 2.72 -14.18
C ASN A 83 10.14 1.75 -13.24
N SER A 84 8.82 1.95 -13.03
CA SER A 84 7.96 1.17 -12.13
C SER A 84 8.25 1.33 -10.62
N SER A 85 8.95 2.39 -10.24
CA SER A 85 9.15 2.83 -8.86
C SER A 85 9.06 4.35 -8.77
N LEU A 86 8.84 4.90 -7.58
CA LEU A 86 8.87 6.34 -7.34
C LEU A 86 10.10 6.69 -6.52
N ASN A 87 10.93 7.59 -7.03
CA ASN A 87 11.95 8.25 -6.21
C ASN A 87 11.34 9.43 -5.43
N LEU A 88 12.12 10.04 -4.53
CA LEU A 88 11.64 11.15 -3.69
C LEU A 88 11.13 12.34 -4.52
N THR A 89 11.83 12.69 -5.59
CA THR A 89 11.46 13.82 -6.47
C THR A 89 10.13 13.55 -7.19
N GLU A 90 9.90 12.32 -7.62
CA GLU A 90 8.62 11.92 -8.20
C GLU A 90 7.50 11.93 -7.17
N LEU A 91 7.79 11.46 -5.95
CA LEU A 91 6.82 11.47 -4.86
C LEU A 91 6.43 12.90 -4.43
N GLU A 92 7.34 13.88 -4.49
CA GLU A 92 7.00 15.30 -4.27
C GLU A 92 5.89 15.79 -5.21
N GLY A 93 5.79 15.20 -6.41
CA GLY A 93 4.70 15.44 -7.35
C GLY A 93 3.30 15.20 -6.77
N ILE A 94 3.17 14.39 -5.71
CA ILE A 94 1.88 14.12 -5.04
C ILE A 94 1.24 15.42 -4.55
N LEU A 95 2.05 16.42 -4.13
CA LEU A 95 1.53 17.67 -3.58
C LEU A 95 0.71 18.44 -4.63
N SER A 96 1.09 18.36 -5.90
CA SER A 96 0.35 18.99 -7.00
C SER A 96 -0.98 18.30 -7.31
N LEU A 97 -1.22 17.11 -6.75
CA LEU A 97 -2.46 16.34 -6.90
C LEU A 97 -3.40 16.54 -5.70
N LEU A 98 -2.91 17.16 -4.62
CA LEU A 98 -3.67 17.52 -3.43
C LEU A 98 -4.25 18.92 -3.59
N ASN A 99 -5.32 19.03 -4.39
CA ASN A 99 -6.06 20.28 -4.61
C ASN A 99 -6.75 20.80 -3.35
#